data_AF-A0A4S2PY60-F1
#
_entry.id   AF-A0A4S2PY60-F1
#
_cell.length_a   1.000
_cell.length_b   1.000
_cell.length_c   1.000
_cell.angle_alpha   90.00
_cell.angle_beta   90.00
_cell.angle_gamma   90.00
#
_symmetry.space_group_name_H-M   'P 1'
#
loop_
_entity.id
_entity.type
_entity.pdbx_description
1 polymer ?
#
loop_
_entity_poly.entity_id
_entity_poly.type
_entity_poly.pdbx_seq_one_letter_code
_entity_poly.pdbx_strand_id
1 'polypeptide(L)'
;MSKARNGEEALHEIGLSKYAVQRAFNHLSYEQHEKLKALADIEPFEDYVSHDRTGYKLEHYNEKGIAKIAKEMQEMSSIRAPFPTCLTRRDFFDIDPYTRGQP
;
A
#
# COMPACT_ATOMS: atom_id res chain seq x y z
N MET A 1 18.00 2.22 37.73
CA MET A 1 16.84 2.56 36.87
C MET A 1 17.13 2.01 35.48
N SER A 2 16.48 0.91 35.11
CA SER A 2 16.68 0.26 33.80
C SER A 2 16.16 1.18 32.70
N LYS A 3 17.02 1.56 31.75
CA LYS A 3 16.62 2.30 30.55
C LYS A 3 15.47 1.53 29.89
N ALA A 4 14.30 2.15 29.77
CA ALA A 4 13.24 1.62 28.93
C ALA A 4 13.78 1.56 27.50
N ARG A 5 14.18 0.37 27.04
CA ARG A 5 14.46 0.10 25.63
C ARG A 5 13.20 0.47 24.87
N ASN A 6 13.25 1.54 24.09
CA ASN A 6 12.05 2.00 23.40
C ASN A 6 11.63 0.92 22.38
N GLY A 7 10.32 0.75 22.17
CA GLY A 7 9.82 -0.31 21.29
C GLY A 7 10.34 -0.20 19.84
N GLU A 8 10.75 0.99 19.41
CA GLU A 8 11.31 1.25 18.09
C GLU A 8 12.75 0.74 17.93
N GLU A 9 13.58 0.88 18.95
CA GLU A 9 14.93 0.32 19.06
C GLU A 9 14.85 -1.19 19.10
N ALA A 10 13.90 -1.75 19.87
CA ALA A 10 13.67 -3.20 19.89
C ALA A 10 13.26 -3.75 18.51
N LEU A 11 12.45 -3.00 17.73
CA LEU A 11 12.08 -3.39 16.37
C LEU A 11 13.28 -3.37 15.42
N HIS A 12 14.15 -2.37 15.54
CA HIS A 12 15.38 -2.30 14.76
C HIS A 12 16.35 -3.43 15.12
N GLU A 13 16.48 -3.77 16.41
CA GLU A 13 17.32 -4.87 16.91
C GLU A 13 16.88 -6.25 16.37
N ILE A 14 15.59 -6.46 16.09
CA ILE A 14 15.08 -7.70 15.49
C ILE A 14 15.01 -7.65 13.95
N GLY A 15 15.66 -6.67 13.31
CA GLY A 15 15.77 -6.56 11.86
C GLY A 15 14.54 -5.98 11.16
N LEU A 16 13.62 -5.34 11.90
CA LEU A 16 12.46 -4.64 11.34
C LEU A 16 12.72 -3.13 11.29
N SER A 17 12.17 -2.44 10.29
CA SER A 17 12.21 -0.98 10.28
C SER A 17 11.46 -0.43 11.50
N LYS A 18 11.97 0.62 12.15
CA LYS A 18 11.23 1.34 13.19
C LYS A 18 9.97 2.05 12.65
N TYR A 19 9.94 2.34 11.34
CA TYR A 19 8.83 3.03 10.69
C TYR A 19 7.71 2.07 10.29
N ALA A 20 6.50 2.30 10.80
CA ALA A 20 5.36 1.43 10.59
C ALA A 20 4.98 1.26 9.11
N VAL A 21 5.02 2.34 8.33
CA VAL A 21 4.69 2.32 6.89
C VAL A 21 5.67 1.45 6.11
N GLN A 22 6.97 1.60 6.36
CA GLN A 22 7.98 0.78 5.71
C GLN A 22 7.83 -0.70 6.09
N ARG A 23 7.52 -1.01 7.36
CA ARG A 23 7.21 -2.40 7.76
C ARG A 23 6.01 -2.94 7.00
N ALA A 24 4.88 -2.23 7.01
CA ALA A 24 3.66 -2.68 6.35
C ALA A 24 3.88 -2.90 4.85
N PHE A 25 4.51 -1.94 4.17
CA PHE A 25 4.82 -2.04 2.74
C PHE A 25 5.73 -3.24 2.44
N ASN A 26 6.82 -3.42 3.22
CA ASN A 26 7.78 -4.49 2.96
C ASN A 26 7.22 -5.91 3.24
N HIS A 27 6.11 -6.02 3.97
CA HIS A 27 5.43 -7.29 4.25
C HIS A 27 4.28 -7.62 3.30
N LEU A 28 4.00 -6.75 2.32
CA LEU A 28 3.05 -7.08 1.27
C LEU A 28 3.53 -8.32 0.50
N SER A 29 2.59 -9.13 0.03
CA SER A 29 2.89 -10.22 -0.87
C SER A 29 3.34 -9.69 -2.23
N TYR A 30 4.02 -10.53 -3.01
CA TYR A 30 4.40 -10.21 -4.39
C TYR A 30 3.22 -9.64 -5.20
N GLU A 31 2.06 -10.31 -5.16
CA GLU A 31 0.87 -9.89 -5.90
C GLU A 31 0.34 -8.53 -5.43
N GLN A 32 0.41 -8.25 -4.13
CA GLN A 32 0.03 -6.96 -3.57
C GLN A 32 1.00 -5.84 -4.03
N HIS A 33 2.30 -6.11 -4.08
CA HIS A 33 3.26 -5.17 -4.66
C HIS A 33 3.01 -4.91 -6.14
N GLU A 34 2.80 -5.94 -6.95
CA GLU A 34 2.52 -5.78 -8.38
C GLU A 34 1.27 -4.94 -8.61
N LYS A 35 0.19 -5.23 -7.87
CA LYS A 35 -1.06 -4.45 -7.94
C LYS A 35 -0.84 -2.98 -7.56
N LEU A 36 -0.14 -2.73 -6.45
CA LEU A 36 0.11 -1.36 -6.00
C LEU A 36 1.02 -0.59 -6.97
N LYS A 37 2.05 -1.25 -7.55
CA LYS A 37 2.89 -0.64 -8.58
C LYS A 37 2.11 -0.28 -9.84
N ALA A 38 1.23 -1.16 -10.29
CA ALA A 38 0.40 -0.91 -11.46
C ALA A 38 -0.61 0.22 -11.23
N LEU A 39 -1.26 0.25 -10.06
CA LEU A 39 -2.21 1.31 -9.71
C LEU A 39 -1.52 2.67 -9.56
N ALA A 40 -0.37 2.71 -8.90
CA ALA A 40 0.40 3.93 -8.69
C ALA A 40 1.21 4.38 -9.93
N ASP A 41 1.09 3.67 -11.06
CA ASP A 41 1.81 3.96 -12.32
C ASP A 41 3.32 4.10 -12.11
N ILE A 42 3.92 3.08 -11.47
CA ILE A 42 5.34 3.07 -11.12
C ILE A 42 6.20 2.69 -12.32
N GLU A 43 7.11 3.58 -12.68
CA GLU A 43 8.10 3.39 -13.73
C GLU A 43 9.50 3.23 -13.12
N PRO A 44 10.15 2.04 -13.24
CA PRO A 44 11.44 1.78 -12.59
C PRO A 44 12.55 2.79 -12.89
N PHE A 45 12.59 3.33 -14.12
CA PHE A 45 13.59 4.32 -14.52
C PHE A 45 13.38 5.69 -13.87
N GLU A 46 12.15 6.02 -13.49
CA GLU A 46 11.80 7.34 -12.97
C GLU A 46 11.57 7.35 -11.46
N ASP A 47 11.09 6.23 -10.91
CA ASP A 47 10.52 6.17 -9.57
C ASP A 47 11.36 5.34 -8.58
N TYR A 48 12.37 4.60 -9.08
CA TYR A 48 13.34 3.92 -8.23
C TYR A 48 14.59 4.76 -7.96
N VAL A 49 15.26 4.46 -6.86
CA VAL A 49 16.63 4.97 -6.61
C VAL A 49 17.63 4.39 -7.60
N SER A 50 17.33 3.22 -8.17
CA SER A 50 18.09 2.56 -9.23
C SER A 50 17.18 1.59 -9.99
N HIS A 51 17.32 1.54 -11.32
CA HIS A 51 16.39 0.81 -12.20
C HIS A 51 16.47 -0.73 -12.04
N ASP A 52 17.53 -1.26 -11.41
CA ASP A 52 17.75 -2.67 -11.15
C ASP A 52 16.98 -3.20 -9.92
N ARG A 53 16.34 -2.31 -9.17
CA ARG A 53 15.58 -2.68 -7.98
C ARG A 53 14.26 -3.38 -8.34
N THR A 54 13.79 -4.22 -7.41
CA THR A 54 12.54 -4.99 -7.61
C THR A 54 11.28 -4.20 -7.28
N GLY A 55 11.39 -3.10 -6.52
CA GLY A 55 10.24 -2.39 -5.94
C GLY A 55 9.55 -3.09 -4.75
N TYR A 56 10.07 -4.21 -4.22
CA TYR A 56 9.42 -4.90 -3.08
C TYR A 56 9.76 -4.34 -1.71
N LYS A 57 10.60 -3.32 -1.65
CA LYS A 57 10.90 -2.58 -0.43
C LYS A 57 10.68 -1.10 -0.67
N LEU A 58 10.16 -0.40 0.34
CA LEU A 58 9.91 1.03 0.23
C LEU A 58 11.21 1.82 -0.03
N GLU A 59 12.35 1.35 0.48
CA GLU A 59 13.68 1.94 0.27
C GLU A 59 14.21 1.79 -1.17
N HIS A 60 13.54 1.01 -2.04
CA HIS A 60 13.88 0.93 -3.45
C HIS A 60 13.39 2.14 -4.25
N TYR A 61 12.48 2.94 -3.68
CA TYR A 61 11.84 4.06 -4.35
C TYR A 61 12.54 5.38 -4.01
N ASN A 62 12.61 6.27 -5.00
CA ASN A 62 12.98 7.66 -4.75
C ASN A 62 11.76 8.45 -4.24
N GLU A 63 11.93 9.75 -3.98
CA GLU A 63 10.85 10.59 -3.44
C GLU A 63 9.61 10.63 -4.34
N LYS A 64 9.80 10.65 -5.67
CA LYS A 64 8.70 10.63 -6.65
C LYS A 64 7.93 9.32 -6.57
N GLY A 65 8.62 8.18 -6.54
CA GLY A 65 8.00 6.87 -6.39
C GLY A 65 7.24 6.71 -5.07
N ILE A 66 7.82 7.20 -3.96
CA ILE A 66 7.15 7.21 -2.66
C ILE A 66 5.89 8.08 -2.69
N ALA A 67 5.95 9.25 -3.32
CA ALA A 67 4.80 10.15 -3.44
C ALA A 67 3.67 9.53 -4.27
N LYS A 68 3.98 8.84 -5.37
CA LYS A 68 3.01 8.10 -6.19
C LYS A 68 2.32 7.00 -5.37
N ILE A 69 3.09 6.16 -4.67
CA ILE A 69 2.54 5.11 -3.79
C ILE A 69 1.64 5.71 -2.70
N ALA A 70 2.08 6.77 -2.04
CA ALA A 70 1.34 7.40 -0.96
C ALA A 70 0.01 7.98 -1.47
N LYS A 71 0.03 8.65 -2.62
CA LYS A 71 -1.17 9.19 -3.28
C LYS A 71 -2.15 8.07 -3.63
N GLU A 72 -1.69 7.00 -4.27
CA GLU A 72 -2.57 5.88 -4.65
C GLU A 72 -3.21 5.21 -3.43
N MET A 73 -2.45 5.01 -2.34
CA MET A 73 -3.00 4.49 -1.08
C MET A 73 -4.11 5.39 -0.50
N GLN A 74 -3.95 6.70 -0.59
CA GLN A 74 -4.98 7.66 -0.17
C GLN A 74 -6.20 7.61 -1.09
N GLU A 75 -6.01 7.52 -2.40
CA GLU A 75 -7.09 7.42 -3.38
C GLU A 75 -7.88 6.13 -3.19
N MET A 76 -7.23 4.97 -3.06
CA MET A 76 -7.90 3.71 -2.73
C MET A 76 -8.69 3.79 -1.43
N SER A 77 -8.12 4.42 -0.39
CA SER A 77 -8.85 4.64 0.87
C SER A 77 -10.06 5.54 0.68
N SER A 78 -9.95 6.58 -0.16
CA SER A 78 -11.05 7.50 -0.46
C SER A 78 -12.19 6.80 -1.22
N ILE A 79 -11.86 5.91 -2.17
CA ILE A 79 -12.81 5.08 -2.90
C ILE A 79 -13.49 4.08 -1.96
N ARG A 80 -12.73 3.50 -1.02
CA ARG A 80 -13.25 2.53 -0.04
C ARG A 80 -14.17 3.16 1.01
N ALA A 81 -13.92 4.41 1.39
CA ALA A 81 -14.61 5.13 2.46
C ALA A 81 -16.16 5.14 2.35
N PRO A 82 -16.79 5.39 1.18
CA PRO A 82 -18.25 5.39 1.06
C PRO A 82 -18.90 4.01 1.09
N PHE A 83 -18.14 2.91 0.98
CA PHE A 83 -18.71 1.56 1.01
C PHE A 83 -18.93 1.06 2.44
N PRO A 84 -19.94 0.19 2.69
CA PRO A 84 -20.13 -0.49 3.97
C PRO A 84 -18.86 -1.19 4.45
N THR A 85 -18.59 -1.22 5.76
CA THR A 85 -17.35 -1.82 6.32
C THR A 85 -17.25 -3.32 6.08
N CYS A 86 -18.37 -4.04 6.13
CA CYS A 86 -18.46 -5.48 5.90
C CYS A 86 -18.94 -5.80 4.48
N LEU A 87 -18.24 -5.26 3.48
CA LEU A 87 -18.56 -5.47 2.07
C LEU A 87 -18.12 -6.88 1.62
N THR A 88 -19.05 -7.61 1.05
CA THR A 88 -18.82 -8.92 0.43
C THR A 88 -18.87 -8.81 -1.08
N ARG A 89 -18.33 -9.82 -1.77
CA ARG A 89 -18.47 -9.92 -3.22
C ARG A 89 -19.93 -10.02 -3.67
N ARG A 90 -20.82 -10.60 -2.85
CA ARG A 90 -22.24 -10.76 -3.18
C ARG A 90 -22.96 -9.42 -3.23
N ASP A 91 -22.62 -8.50 -2.33
CA ASP A 91 -23.27 -7.18 -2.23
C ASP A 91 -23.12 -6.37 -3.55
N PHE A 92 -22.07 -6.62 -4.33
CA PHE A 92 -21.90 -6.02 -5.66
C PHE A 92 -22.87 -6.53 -6.73
N PHE A 93 -23.48 -7.69 -6.51
CA PHE A 93 -24.46 -8.28 -7.43
C PHE A 93 -25.91 -8.00 -7.03
N ASP A 94 -26.13 -7.51 -5.81
CA ASP A 94 -27.44 -7.09 -5.29
C ASP A 94 -27.81 -5.71 -5.84
N ILE A 95 -27.92 -5.64 -7.17
CA ILE A 95 -28.28 -4.45 -7.95
C ILE A 95 -29.80 -4.40 -8.08
N ASP A 96 -30.39 -3.24 -7.83
CA ASP A 96 -31.82 -3.00 -8.00
C ASP A 96 -32.26 -3.34 -9.44
N PRO A 97 -33.17 -4.32 -9.63
CA PRO A 97 -33.62 -4.74 -10.95
C PRO A 97 -34.33 -3.63 -11.73
N TYR A 98 -34.86 -2.60 -11.08
CA TYR A 98 -35.51 -1.47 -11.76
C TYR A 98 -34.52 -0.48 -12.37
N THR A 99 -33.29 -0.39 -11.85
CA THR A 99 -32.24 0.50 -12.36
C THR A 99 -31.20 -0.23 -13.21
N ARG A 100 -31.13 -1.55 -13.09
CA ARG A 100 -30.15 -2.37 -13.81
C ARG A 100 -30.34 -2.30 -15.33
N GLY A 101 -29.33 -1.77 -16.03
CA GLY A 101 -29.31 -1.71 -17.49
C GLY A 101 -30.14 -0.58 -18.10
N GLN A 102 -30.59 0.39 -17.30
CA GLN A 102 -31.14 1.62 -17.84
C GLN A 102 -30.01 2.54 -18.36
N PRO A 103 -30.22 3.22 -19.50
CA PRO A 103 -29.21 4.08 -20.13
C PRO A 103 -28.93 5.38 -19.36
#